data_AF-A0A1V5GY30-F1
#
_entry.id   AF-A0A1V5GY30-F1
#
_cell.length_a   1.000
_cell.length_b   1.000
_cell.length_c   1.000
_cell.angle_alpha   90.00
_cell.angle_beta   90.00
_cell.angle_gamma   90.00
#
_symmetry.space_group_name_H-M   'P 1'
#
loop_
_entity.id
_entity.type
_entity.pdbx_description
1 polymer ?
#
loop_
_entity_poly.entity_id
_entity_poly.type
_entity_poly.pdbx_seq_one_letter_code
_entity_poly.pdbx_strand_id
1 'polypeptide(L)'
;MNFLNAAYRSTYFHRQMTMHFKHPFFKKKKYLDHPILKDGAANDYLRELLLRKEPCFVTRIGGTECEVMRQTELIRHHMRRHYTPEIIKNAQTLSGIYPNTPEYLGAFTDLYLDGLKEATAFGVWFRPMEDYFIGQYSHYESILDFYALYPGVNSWTTALKGQKVLIVSPFSKTVQSQYQKRALIFPKNPELLPEFTLLTYQSVVSFAGQKASFPTWGDALNFMFEEIKKMDFDVCLLGCGAYGLPLGAMIYRQLGKKVIHVGGSLQLLFGIDGALYHDYDRTKHLMNENWVYPSDEETPVGANQVEGSMYWKK
;
A
#
# COMPACT_ATOMS: atom_id res chain seq x y z
N MET A 1 -12.98 32.59 -5.66
CA MET A 1 -11.81 31.93 -6.30
C MET A 1 -12.13 30.51 -6.84
N ASN A 2 -13.37 30.17 -7.25
CA ASN A 2 -13.78 28.75 -7.36
C ASN A 2 -14.58 28.27 -8.60
N PHE A 3 -14.91 29.11 -9.59
CA PHE A 3 -15.62 28.61 -10.79
C PHE A 3 -14.68 28.21 -11.94
N LEU A 4 -13.65 29.00 -12.22
CA LEU A 4 -12.65 28.71 -13.26
C LEU A 4 -11.85 27.43 -12.94
N ASN A 5 -11.58 27.16 -11.67
CA ASN A 5 -10.83 25.99 -11.22
C ASN A 5 -11.65 24.68 -11.38
N ALA A 6 -12.96 24.74 -11.12
CA ALA A 6 -13.85 23.59 -11.30
C ALA A 6 -14.09 23.24 -12.78
N ALA A 7 -14.31 24.25 -13.64
CA ALA A 7 -14.46 24.04 -15.07
C ALA A 7 -13.17 23.51 -15.72
N TYR A 8 -12.01 24.06 -15.32
CA TYR A 8 -10.71 23.57 -15.78
C TYR A 8 -10.47 22.11 -15.35
N ARG A 9 -10.69 21.78 -14.08
CA ARG A 9 -10.60 20.40 -13.57
C ARG A 9 -11.52 19.44 -14.34
N SER A 10 -12.75 19.85 -14.61
CA SER A 10 -13.69 19.04 -15.41
C SER A 10 -13.20 18.81 -16.83
N THR A 11 -12.76 19.86 -17.54
CA THR A 11 -12.24 19.71 -18.92
C THR A 11 -10.95 18.88 -18.98
N TYR A 12 -10.05 19.05 -18.00
CA TYR A 12 -8.82 18.25 -17.87
C TYR A 12 -9.14 16.78 -17.59
N PHE A 13 -10.08 16.50 -16.68
CA PHE A 13 -10.56 15.15 -16.40
C PHE A 13 -11.11 14.47 -17.65
N HIS A 14 -12.00 15.13 -18.40
CA HIS A 14 -12.56 14.60 -19.64
C HIS A 14 -11.46 14.28 -20.68
N ARG A 15 -10.44 15.14 -20.81
CA ARG A 15 -9.30 14.91 -21.70
C ARG A 15 -8.48 13.69 -21.27
N GLN A 16 -8.12 13.58 -19.99
CA GLN A 16 -7.36 12.45 -19.45
C GLN A 16 -8.13 11.14 -19.63
N MET A 17 -9.43 11.15 -19.35
CA MET A 17 -10.32 10.01 -19.55
C MET A 17 -10.38 9.55 -21.00
N THR A 18 -10.49 10.48 -21.94
CA THR A 18 -10.49 10.16 -23.38
C THR A 18 -9.20 9.49 -23.81
N MET A 19 -8.05 9.91 -23.27
CA MET A 19 -6.77 9.25 -23.55
C MET A 19 -6.70 7.83 -22.97
N HIS A 20 -7.21 7.63 -21.76
CA HIS A 20 -7.25 6.33 -21.10
C HIS A 20 -8.17 5.31 -21.80
N PHE A 21 -9.32 5.76 -22.33
CA PHE A 21 -10.21 4.90 -23.12
C PHE A 21 -9.61 4.52 -24.48
N LYS A 22 -8.79 5.39 -25.10
CA LYS A 22 -8.21 5.18 -26.43
C LYS A 22 -6.90 4.40 -26.43
N HIS A 23 -6.12 4.48 -25.35
CA HIS A 23 -4.79 3.85 -25.24
C HIS A 23 -4.64 3.12 -23.90
N PRO A 24 -5.29 1.95 -23.73
CA PRO A 24 -5.46 1.35 -22.41
C PRO A 24 -4.15 0.87 -21.76
N PHE A 25 -3.08 0.60 -22.52
CA PHE A 25 -1.82 0.13 -21.95
C PHE A 25 -0.64 0.52 -22.84
N PHE A 26 0.19 1.43 -22.35
CA PHE A 26 1.59 1.45 -22.73
C PHE A 26 2.40 1.44 -21.44
N LYS A 27 3.29 0.45 -21.30
CA LYS A 27 4.45 0.54 -20.39
C LYS A 27 5.28 1.73 -20.86
N LYS A 28 4.87 2.93 -20.45
CA LYS A 28 5.57 4.15 -20.78
C LYS A 28 6.90 4.10 -20.03
N LYS A 29 8.00 4.43 -20.72
CA LYS A 29 9.31 4.65 -20.08
C LYS A 29 9.27 5.82 -19.06
N LYS A 30 8.17 6.58 -19.04
CA LYS A 30 7.92 7.74 -18.20
C LYS A 30 6.53 7.67 -17.57
N TYR A 31 6.38 8.20 -16.37
CA TYR A 31 5.11 8.39 -15.68
C TYR A 31 4.90 9.88 -15.50
N LEU A 32 3.83 10.47 -16.08
CA LEU A 32 3.61 11.92 -16.07
C LEU A 32 4.85 12.72 -16.54
N ASP A 33 5.54 12.23 -17.57
CA ASP A 33 6.81 12.75 -18.10
C ASP A 33 8.06 12.62 -17.18
N HIS A 34 7.92 12.06 -15.98
CA HIS A 34 9.03 11.73 -15.07
C HIS A 34 9.63 10.34 -15.34
N PRO A 35 10.94 10.15 -15.13
CA PRO A 35 11.55 8.83 -15.15
C PRO A 35 11.02 7.96 -14.00
N ILE A 36 10.93 6.66 -14.24
CA ILE A 36 10.55 5.68 -13.23
C ILE A 36 11.84 5.03 -12.70
N LEU A 37 12.14 5.21 -11.42
CA LEU A 37 13.28 4.57 -10.78
C LEU A 37 13.01 3.07 -10.65
N LYS A 38 14.01 2.25 -10.97
CA LYS A 38 13.93 0.78 -10.98
C LYS A 38 15.10 0.17 -10.24
N ASP A 39 14.93 -1.07 -9.80
CA ASP A 39 15.99 -1.94 -9.29
C ASP A 39 16.92 -1.22 -8.29
N GLY A 40 18.23 -1.20 -8.53
CA GLY A 40 19.21 -0.55 -7.66
C GLY A 40 18.94 0.95 -7.45
N ALA A 41 18.59 1.70 -8.49
CA ALA A 41 18.35 3.14 -8.38
C ALA A 41 17.15 3.46 -7.47
N ALA A 42 16.09 2.64 -7.53
CA ALA A 42 14.95 2.81 -6.63
C ALA A 42 15.29 2.42 -5.19
N ASN A 43 16.09 1.35 -5.00
CA ASN A 43 16.53 0.93 -3.68
C ASN A 43 17.48 1.95 -3.02
N ASP A 44 18.41 2.51 -3.79
CA ASP A 44 19.31 3.56 -3.31
C ASP A 44 18.52 4.82 -2.93
N TYR A 45 17.57 5.25 -3.76
CA TYR A 45 16.68 6.37 -3.44
C TYR A 45 15.87 6.15 -2.15
N LEU A 46 15.26 4.96 -1.99
CA LEU A 46 14.51 4.62 -0.78
C LEU A 46 15.42 4.55 0.45
N ARG A 47 16.63 3.99 0.31
CA ARG A 47 17.63 3.95 1.38
C ARG A 47 18.03 5.36 1.80
N GLU A 48 18.31 6.24 0.84
CA GLU A 48 18.65 7.64 1.10
C GLU A 48 17.51 8.38 1.79
N LEU A 49 16.26 8.21 1.33
CA LEU A 49 15.09 8.78 2.00
C LEU A 49 15.00 8.36 3.48
N LEU A 50 15.25 7.08 3.77
CA LEU A 50 15.22 6.58 5.15
C LEU A 50 16.38 7.09 6.01
N LEU A 51 17.53 7.38 5.41
CA LEU A 51 18.71 7.89 6.13
C LEU A 51 18.68 9.41 6.36
N ARG A 52 17.84 10.15 5.63
CA ARG A 52 17.65 11.60 5.84
C ARG A 52 17.08 11.88 7.22
N LYS A 53 17.30 13.10 7.74
CA LYS A 53 16.73 13.51 9.03
C LYS A 53 15.22 13.74 8.91
N GLU A 54 14.81 14.28 7.78
CA GLU A 54 13.44 14.64 7.47
C GLU A 54 12.52 13.40 7.43
N PRO A 55 11.26 13.53 7.83
CA PRO A 55 10.25 12.50 7.61
C PRO A 55 10.00 12.30 6.11
N CYS A 56 9.62 11.09 5.71
CA CYS A 56 9.20 10.80 4.33
C CYS A 56 7.98 9.87 4.35
N PHE A 57 7.14 9.98 3.32
CA PHE A 57 6.03 9.05 3.09
C PHE A 57 6.10 8.47 1.69
N VAL A 58 6.39 7.18 1.60
CA VAL A 58 6.37 6.43 0.34
C VAL A 58 5.13 5.57 0.30
N THR A 59 4.34 5.67 -0.77
CA THR A 59 3.07 4.93 -0.87
C THR A 59 2.79 4.38 -2.27
N ARG A 60 1.67 3.69 -2.39
CA ARG A 60 1.15 3.08 -3.62
C ARG A 60 -0.37 3.01 -3.57
N ILE A 61 -1.01 3.07 -4.74
CA ILE A 61 -2.46 2.89 -4.87
C ILE A 61 -2.72 1.44 -5.28
N GLY A 62 -3.66 0.77 -4.62
CA GLY A 62 -4.03 -0.59 -4.99
C GLY A 62 -5.03 -0.68 -6.12
N GLY A 63 -5.21 -1.90 -6.63
CA GLY A 63 -6.00 -2.14 -7.83
C GLY A 63 -7.48 -1.82 -7.61
N THR A 64 -8.04 -2.36 -6.52
CA THR A 64 -9.44 -2.13 -6.12
C THR A 64 -9.63 -0.69 -5.66
N GLU A 65 -8.70 -0.15 -4.88
CA GLU A 65 -8.78 1.22 -4.34
C GLU A 65 -8.73 2.26 -5.47
N CYS A 66 -7.84 2.09 -6.45
CA CYS A 66 -7.78 2.93 -7.64
C CYS A 66 -9.07 2.85 -8.45
N GLU A 67 -9.68 1.67 -8.57
CA GLU A 67 -10.94 1.49 -9.29
C GLU A 67 -12.13 2.13 -8.56
N VAL A 68 -12.18 2.07 -7.22
CA VAL A 68 -13.17 2.80 -6.42
C VAL A 68 -13.04 4.30 -6.68
N MET A 69 -11.83 4.86 -6.51
CA MET A 69 -11.56 6.28 -6.74
C MET A 69 -11.95 6.71 -8.15
N ARG A 70 -11.62 5.87 -9.15
CA ARG A 70 -11.98 6.10 -10.55
C ARG A 70 -13.49 6.20 -10.74
N GLN A 71 -14.25 5.23 -10.23
CA GLN A 71 -15.69 5.26 -10.41
C GLN A 71 -16.35 6.42 -9.66
N THR A 72 -15.83 6.77 -8.48
CA THR A 72 -16.27 7.95 -7.73
C THR A 72 -16.11 9.23 -8.56
N GLU A 73 -14.94 9.46 -9.15
CA GLU A 73 -14.72 10.65 -9.98
C GLU A 73 -15.57 10.64 -11.25
N LEU A 74 -15.76 9.48 -11.90
CA LEU A 74 -16.67 9.37 -13.05
C LEU A 74 -18.11 9.77 -12.69
N ILE A 75 -18.57 9.42 -11.49
CA ILE A 75 -19.90 9.77 -11.00
C ILE A 75 -19.96 11.27 -10.68
N ARG A 76 -18.95 11.81 -9.98
CA ARG A 76 -18.83 13.24 -9.66
C ARG A 76 -18.82 14.13 -10.90
N HIS A 77 -18.26 13.64 -12.00
CA HIS A 77 -18.21 14.33 -13.29
C HIS A 77 -19.35 13.96 -14.25
N HIS A 78 -20.39 13.27 -13.77
CA HIS A 78 -21.58 12.90 -14.56
C HIS A 78 -21.30 12.03 -15.79
N MET A 79 -20.14 11.39 -15.88
CA MET A 79 -19.79 10.44 -16.94
C MET A 79 -20.26 9.01 -16.64
N ARG A 80 -20.69 8.77 -15.39
CA ARG A 80 -21.32 7.53 -14.94
C ARG A 80 -22.40 7.88 -13.92
N ARG A 81 -23.49 7.10 -13.86
CA ARG A 81 -24.59 7.33 -12.91
C ARG A 81 -24.41 6.59 -11.59
N HIS A 82 -23.90 5.36 -11.63
CA HIS A 82 -23.81 4.46 -10.48
C HIS A 82 -22.50 3.67 -10.49
N TYR A 83 -22.04 3.25 -9.32
CA TYR A 83 -20.96 2.27 -9.20
C TYR A 83 -21.40 0.95 -9.85
N THR A 84 -20.45 0.22 -10.47
CA THR A 84 -20.77 -1.11 -10.98
C THR A 84 -21.03 -2.09 -9.83
N PRO A 85 -21.93 -3.07 -10.00
CA PRO A 85 -22.12 -4.11 -8.99
C PRO A 85 -20.83 -4.85 -8.64
N GLU A 86 -19.93 -5.00 -9.62
CA GLU A 86 -18.61 -5.61 -9.44
C GLU A 86 -17.72 -4.79 -8.51
N ILE A 87 -17.59 -3.46 -8.69
CA ILE A 87 -16.72 -2.67 -7.81
C ILE A 87 -17.27 -2.59 -6.39
N ILE A 88 -18.59 -2.52 -6.24
CA ILE A 88 -19.25 -2.62 -4.94
C ILE A 88 -18.78 -3.93 -4.30
N LYS A 89 -19.04 -5.08 -4.91
CA LYS A 89 -18.62 -6.37 -4.36
C LYS A 89 -17.11 -6.43 -4.04
N ASN A 90 -16.25 -6.02 -4.97
CA ASN A 90 -14.79 -6.10 -4.81
C ASN A 90 -14.25 -5.18 -3.73
N ALA A 91 -14.82 -3.97 -3.57
CA ALA A 91 -14.42 -3.02 -2.53
C ALA A 91 -14.52 -3.66 -1.14
N GLN A 92 -15.58 -4.43 -0.89
CA GLN A 92 -15.76 -5.14 0.38
C GLN A 92 -14.95 -6.44 0.43
N THR A 93 -15.04 -7.31 -0.58
CA THR A 93 -14.43 -8.65 -0.52
C THR A 93 -12.90 -8.60 -0.54
N LEU A 94 -12.31 -7.75 -1.39
CA LEU A 94 -10.86 -7.68 -1.62
C LEU A 94 -10.18 -6.63 -0.76
N SER A 95 -10.80 -5.45 -0.60
CA SER A 95 -10.20 -4.31 0.10
C SER A 95 -10.83 -4.04 1.47
N GLY A 96 -11.90 -4.75 1.83
CA GLY A 96 -12.52 -4.65 3.14
C GLY A 96 -13.14 -3.28 3.39
N ILE A 97 -13.59 -2.57 2.36
CA ILE A 97 -14.21 -1.25 2.47
C ILE A 97 -15.69 -1.43 2.85
N TYR A 98 -16.10 -0.84 3.97
CA TYR A 98 -17.48 -0.92 4.49
C TYR A 98 -17.88 0.37 5.25
N PRO A 99 -19.18 0.69 5.34
CA PRO A 99 -20.28 0.12 4.57
C PRO A 99 -20.10 0.35 3.07
N ASN A 100 -20.59 -0.57 2.27
CA ASN A 100 -20.34 -0.59 0.83
C ASN A 100 -21.45 0.15 0.07
N THR A 101 -21.68 1.41 0.44
CA THR A 101 -22.69 2.28 -0.17
C THR A 101 -22.03 3.41 -0.97
N PRO A 102 -22.72 4.01 -1.95
CA PRO A 102 -22.17 5.10 -2.74
C PRO A 102 -21.56 6.25 -1.93
N GLU A 103 -22.20 6.60 -0.81
CA GLU A 103 -21.76 7.67 0.10
C GLU A 103 -20.42 7.33 0.76
N TYR A 104 -20.29 6.10 1.28
CA TYR A 104 -19.07 5.64 1.95
C TYR A 104 -17.91 5.37 0.97
N LEU A 105 -18.20 4.92 -0.25
CA LEU A 105 -17.17 4.83 -1.31
C LEU A 105 -16.66 6.22 -1.72
N GLY A 106 -17.55 7.23 -1.70
CA GLY A 106 -17.19 8.63 -1.85
C GLY A 106 -16.27 9.12 -0.74
N ALA A 107 -16.66 8.90 0.53
CA ALA A 107 -15.86 9.28 1.70
C ALA A 107 -14.49 8.57 1.72
N PHE A 108 -14.45 7.28 1.37
CA PHE A 108 -13.21 6.51 1.19
C PHE A 108 -12.30 7.16 0.13
N THR A 109 -12.87 7.56 -1.00
CA THR A 109 -12.14 8.23 -2.08
C THR A 109 -11.53 9.55 -1.57
N ASP A 110 -12.28 10.34 -0.80
CA ASP A 110 -11.79 11.61 -0.27
C ASP A 110 -10.63 11.42 0.70
N LEU A 111 -10.68 10.40 1.57
CA LEU A 111 -9.56 10.04 2.45
C LEU A 111 -8.32 9.62 1.66
N TYR A 112 -8.49 8.86 0.58
CA TYR A 112 -7.40 8.46 -0.29
C TYR A 112 -6.78 9.66 -1.02
N LEU A 113 -7.61 10.51 -1.61
CA LEU A 113 -7.16 11.72 -2.31
C LEU A 113 -6.46 12.70 -1.36
N ASP A 114 -6.90 12.80 -0.11
CA ASP A 114 -6.19 13.58 0.91
C ASP A 114 -4.81 13.00 1.23
N GLY A 115 -4.72 11.68 1.42
CA GLY A 115 -3.46 11.01 1.70
C GLY A 115 -2.44 11.11 0.56
N LEU A 116 -2.87 11.19 -0.70
CA LEU A 116 -1.98 11.40 -1.85
C LEU A 116 -1.20 12.71 -1.77
N LYS A 117 -1.76 13.75 -1.15
CA LYS A 117 -1.12 15.06 -1.03
C LYS A 117 0.16 15.03 -0.20
N GLU A 118 0.24 14.08 0.72
CA GLU A 118 1.32 13.98 1.72
C GLU A 118 2.52 13.14 1.22
N ALA A 119 2.37 12.42 0.11
CA ALA A 119 3.35 11.43 -0.32
C ALA A 119 4.60 12.07 -0.93
N THR A 120 5.76 11.69 -0.42
CA THR A 120 7.09 12.03 -0.96
C THR A 120 7.38 11.27 -2.26
N ALA A 121 6.97 10.00 -2.36
CA ALA A 121 7.19 9.18 -3.55
C ALA A 121 6.11 8.10 -3.72
N PHE A 122 5.95 7.61 -4.96
CA PHE A 122 4.95 6.59 -5.31
C PHE A 122 5.54 5.36 -6.00
N GLY A 123 5.18 4.18 -5.53
CA GLY A 123 5.27 2.94 -6.31
C GLY A 123 4.07 2.82 -7.25
N VAL A 124 4.30 2.82 -8.56
CA VAL A 124 3.20 2.84 -9.56
C VAL A 124 2.94 1.48 -10.18
N TRP A 125 1.66 1.08 -10.19
CA TRP A 125 1.21 -0.18 -10.78
C TRP A 125 0.55 -0.02 -12.16
N PHE A 126 0.50 1.21 -12.68
CA PHE A 126 -0.11 1.57 -13.97
C PHE A 126 -1.59 1.18 -14.05
N ARG A 127 -2.32 1.39 -12.95
CA ARG A 127 -3.77 1.22 -12.94
C ARG A 127 -4.42 2.33 -13.78
N PRO A 128 -5.58 2.07 -14.42
CA PRO A 128 -6.29 3.11 -15.15
C PRO A 128 -6.54 4.35 -14.27
N MET A 129 -6.08 5.52 -14.74
CA MET A 129 -6.13 6.82 -14.06
C MET A 129 -5.26 6.98 -12.80
N GLU A 130 -4.41 6.02 -12.48
CA GLU A 130 -3.44 6.19 -11.38
C GLU A 130 -2.58 7.45 -11.60
N ASP A 131 -2.21 7.72 -12.85
CA ASP A 131 -1.42 8.89 -13.24
C ASP A 131 -2.23 10.19 -13.10
N TYR A 132 -3.52 10.19 -13.44
CA TYR A 132 -4.42 11.30 -13.16
C TYR A 132 -4.46 11.61 -11.66
N PHE A 133 -4.62 10.60 -10.81
CA PHE A 133 -4.71 10.81 -9.36
C PHE A 133 -3.40 11.36 -8.79
N ILE A 134 -2.27 10.72 -9.10
CA ILE A 134 -0.96 11.15 -8.63
C ILE A 134 -0.64 12.56 -9.16
N GLY A 135 -0.87 12.81 -10.45
CA GLY A 135 -0.53 14.08 -11.10
C GLY A 135 -1.45 15.25 -10.78
N GLN A 136 -2.65 15.02 -10.22
CA GLN A 136 -3.57 16.09 -9.81
C GLN A 136 -3.55 16.38 -8.32
N TYR A 137 -3.28 15.36 -7.49
CA TYR A 137 -3.46 15.46 -6.04
C TYR A 137 -2.15 15.44 -5.26
N SER A 138 -0.99 15.34 -5.90
CA SER A 138 0.29 15.22 -5.20
C SER A 138 1.39 16.11 -5.76
N HIS A 139 2.33 16.47 -4.88
CA HIS A 139 3.62 17.08 -5.21
C HIS A 139 4.73 16.15 -4.73
N TYR A 140 5.08 15.17 -5.54
CA TYR A 140 6.03 14.11 -5.20
C TYR A 140 7.44 14.42 -5.73
N GLU A 141 8.45 13.86 -5.06
CA GLU A 141 9.85 13.92 -5.47
C GLU A 141 10.19 12.86 -6.53
N SER A 142 9.58 11.67 -6.47
CA SER A 142 9.93 10.57 -7.39
C SER A 142 8.82 9.53 -7.60
N ILE A 143 8.92 8.85 -8.75
CA ILE A 143 8.12 7.68 -9.11
C ILE A 143 9.01 6.44 -9.15
N LEU A 144 8.55 5.39 -8.50
CA LEU A 144 9.23 4.11 -8.33
C LEU A 144 8.46 3.03 -9.08
N ASP A 145 9.19 2.07 -9.64
CA ASP A 145 8.59 0.81 -10.06
C ASP A 145 7.94 0.14 -8.84
N PHE A 146 6.72 -0.37 -9.02
CA PHE A 146 5.94 -1.01 -7.95
C PHE A 146 6.76 -2.03 -7.13
N TYR A 147 7.60 -2.81 -7.81
CA TYR A 147 8.37 -3.86 -7.17
C TYR A 147 9.62 -3.36 -6.43
N ALA A 148 9.99 -2.08 -6.55
CA ALA A 148 11.07 -1.51 -5.76
C ALA A 148 10.75 -1.47 -4.25
N LEU A 149 9.46 -1.53 -3.89
CA LEU A 149 9.02 -1.62 -2.50
C LEU A 149 9.24 -3.03 -1.90
N TYR A 150 9.51 -4.04 -2.73
CA TYR A 150 9.70 -5.42 -2.29
C TYR A 150 11.13 -5.62 -1.79
N PRO A 151 11.36 -6.54 -0.84
CA PRO A 151 12.72 -6.89 -0.44
C PRO A 151 13.49 -7.49 -1.63
N GLY A 152 14.72 -7.02 -1.84
CA GLY A 152 15.60 -7.47 -2.93
C GLY A 152 17.09 -7.42 -2.58
N VAL A 153 17.96 -7.85 -3.50
CA VAL A 153 19.41 -7.76 -3.33
C VAL A 153 19.82 -6.28 -3.31
N ASN A 154 20.56 -5.85 -2.29
CA ASN A 154 20.88 -4.44 -1.99
C ASN A 154 19.64 -3.57 -1.68
N SER A 155 18.73 -4.10 -0.87
CA SER A 155 17.48 -3.45 -0.48
C SER A 155 17.66 -2.19 0.38
N TRP A 156 16.71 -1.27 0.24
CA TRP A 156 16.51 -0.12 1.13
C TRP A 156 16.33 -0.50 2.60
N THR A 157 15.93 -1.74 2.89
CA THR A 157 15.74 -2.27 4.25
C THR A 157 17.01 -2.26 5.09
N THR A 158 18.19 -2.17 4.47
CA THR A 158 19.48 -1.98 5.17
C THR A 158 19.50 -0.70 6.03
N ALA A 159 18.77 0.35 5.63
CA ALA A 159 18.64 1.59 6.42
C ALA A 159 17.85 1.42 7.73
N LEU A 160 17.19 0.28 7.93
CA LEU A 160 16.44 0.00 9.16
C LEU A 160 17.34 -0.38 10.33
N LYS A 161 18.62 -0.71 10.07
CA LYS A 161 19.56 -1.18 11.09
C LYS A 161 19.64 -0.21 12.29
N GLY A 162 19.40 -0.74 13.47
CA GLY A 162 19.41 0.01 14.73
C GLY A 162 18.22 0.95 14.97
N GLN A 163 17.24 1.03 14.07
CA GLN A 163 16.05 1.88 14.22
C GLN A 163 14.99 1.22 15.11
N LYS A 164 14.04 2.00 15.64
CA LYS A 164 12.76 1.47 16.13
C LYS A 164 11.78 1.37 14.96
N VAL A 165 11.47 0.14 14.53
CA VAL A 165 10.66 -0.12 13.34
C VAL A 165 9.30 -0.68 13.74
N LEU A 166 8.24 0.05 13.46
CA LEU A 166 6.86 -0.40 13.61
C LEU A 166 6.37 -1.10 12.35
N ILE A 167 5.96 -2.35 12.48
CA ILE A 167 5.32 -3.14 11.41
C ILE A 167 3.82 -3.17 11.65
N VAL A 168 3.05 -2.63 10.71
CA VAL A 168 1.58 -2.67 10.75
C VAL A 168 1.10 -3.69 9.72
N SER A 169 0.61 -4.84 10.20
CA SER A 169 0.29 -5.98 9.35
C SER A 169 -0.74 -6.89 10.04
N PRO A 170 -1.58 -7.61 9.30
CA PRO A 170 -2.43 -8.66 9.88
C PRO A 170 -1.60 -9.81 10.49
N PHE A 171 -0.33 -9.96 10.08
CA PHE A 171 0.56 -11.06 10.45
C PHE A 171 1.52 -10.73 11.60
N SER A 172 1.10 -9.89 12.55
CA SER A 172 1.97 -9.40 13.62
C SER A 172 2.62 -10.51 14.45
N LYS A 173 1.90 -11.58 14.80
CA LYS A 173 2.46 -12.71 15.58
C LYS A 173 3.49 -13.48 14.76
N THR A 174 3.18 -13.76 13.50
CA THR A 174 4.13 -14.43 12.60
C THR A 174 5.38 -13.57 12.39
N VAL A 175 5.23 -12.26 12.18
CA VAL A 175 6.36 -11.30 12.07
C VAL A 175 7.26 -11.36 13.30
N GLN A 176 6.69 -11.29 14.52
CA GLN A 176 7.46 -11.38 15.76
C GLN A 176 8.26 -12.67 15.84
N SER A 177 7.63 -13.83 15.59
CA SER A 177 8.29 -15.13 15.65
C SER A 177 9.39 -15.31 14.60
N GLN A 178 9.18 -14.85 13.36
CA GLN A 178 10.21 -14.93 12.31
C GLN A 178 11.39 -14.01 12.60
N TYR A 179 11.13 -12.82 13.16
CA TYR A 179 12.18 -11.87 13.45
C TYR A 179 13.15 -12.37 14.53
N GLN A 180 12.68 -13.14 15.51
CA GLN A 180 13.53 -13.82 16.50
C GLN A 180 14.58 -14.74 15.85
N LYS A 181 14.27 -15.28 14.67
CA LYS A 181 15.18 -16.09 13.86
C LYS A 181 15.62 -15.42 12.55
N ARG A 182 15.67 -14.07 12.50
CA ARG A 182 16.00 -13.27 11.29
C ARG A 182 17.20 -13.79 10.48
N ALA A 183 18.24 -14.29 11.16
CA ALA A 183 19.46 -14.79 10.52
C ALA A 183 19.22 -16.03 9.63
N LEU A 184 18.14 -16.77 9.87
CA LEU A 184 17.73 -17.94 9.08
C LEU A 184 16.82 -17.57 7.90
N ILE A 185 16.25 -16.35 7.90
CA ILE A 185 15.29 -15.94 6.87
C ILE A 185 15.99 -15.66 5.54
N PHE A 186 17.15 -15.00 5.57
CA PHE A 186 17.97 -14.70 4.39
C PHE A 186 19.45 -15.06 4.63
N PRO A 187 19.80 -16.36 4.73
CA PRO A 187 21.16 -16.77 5.12
C PRO A 187 22.25 -16.30 4.14
N LYS A 188 21.90 -16.12 2.86
CA LYS A 188 22.81 -15.61 1.82
C LYS A 188 22.94 -14.08 1.81
N ASN A 189 22.03 -13.37 2.46
CA ASN A 189 22.00 -11.90 2.51
C ASN A 189 21.32 -11.41 3.80
N PRO A 190 21.96 -11.58 4.97
CA PRO A 190 21.34 -11.28 6.26
C PRO A 190 20.99 -9.80 6.44
N GLU A 191 21.70 -8.88 5.78
CA GLU A 191 21.41 -7.44 5.83
C GLU A 191 20.09 -7.05 5.13
N LEU A 192 19.43 -7.98 4.42
CA LEU A 192 18.08 -7.77 3.90
C LEU A 192 17.05 -7.60 5.02
N LEU A 193 17.24 -8.29 6.14
CA LEU A 193 16.49 -8.12 7.38
C LEU A 193 17.49 -7.81 8.52
N PRO A 194 18.02 -6.58 8.58
CA PRO A 194 19.06 -6.23 9.53
C PRO A 194 18.49 -6.21 10.96
N GLU A 195 19.37 -6.11 11.95
CA GLU A 195 18.95 -5.95 13.33
C GLU A 195 18.48 -4.53 13.65
N PHE A 196 17.28 -4.44 14.21
CA PHE A 196 16.55 -3.26 14.64
C PHE A 196 15.60 -3.59 15.80
N THR A 197 15.09 -2.57 16.51
CA THR A 197 14.06 -2.75 17.53
C THR A 197 12.71 -2.93 16.86
N LEU A 198 12.17 -4.16 16.88
CA LEU A 198 10.89 -4.49 16.28
C LEU A 198 9.72 -4.09 17.20
N LEU A 199 8.79 -3.32 16.66
CA LEU A 199 7.43 -3.15 17.18
C LEU A 199 6.45 -3.70 16.15
N THR A 200 5.33 -4.25 16.59
CA THR A 200 4.27 -4.72 15.69
C THR A 200 2.92 -4.23 16.15
N TYR A 201 2.06 -3.88 15.20
CA TYR A 201 0.65 -3.59 15.44
C TYR A 201 -0.20 -4.44 14.51
N GLN A 202 -1.11 -5.23 15.08
CA GLN A 202 -2.01 -6.09 14.31
C GLN A 202 -3.11 -5.24 13.68
N SER A 203 -3.05 -5.07 12.37
CA SER A 203 -4.04 -4.24 11.66
C SER A 203 -5.42 -4.88 11.65
N VAL A 204 -6.46 -4.05 11.69
CA VAL A 204 -7.84 -4.48 11.49
C VAL A 204 -7.99 -5.14 10.11
N VAL A 205 -8.63 -6.31 10.06
CA VAL A 205 -8.98 -7.02 8.83
C VAL A 205 -10.50 -7.01 8.66
N SER A 206 -10.95 -6.48 7.53
CA SER A 206 -12.37 -6.31 7.20
C SER A 206 -12.75 -6.89 5.82
N PHE A 207 -11.82 -7.62 5.20
CA PHE A 207 -11.98 -8.34 3.94
C PHE A 207 -12.13 -9.85 4.20
N ALA A 208 -12.19 -10.66 3.14
CA ALA A 208 -12.25 -12.13 3.27
C ALA A 208 -13.40 -12.64 4.17
N GLY A 209 -14.54 -11.94 4.17
CA GLY A 209 -15.71 -12.30 4.99
C GLY A 209 -15.58 -11.99 6.48
N GLN A 210 -14.48 -11.37 6.92
CA GLN A 210 -14.33 -10.90 8.30
C GLN A 210 -15.19 -9.67 8.54
N LYS A 211 -15.94 -9.66 9.65
CA LYS A 211 -16.62 -8.46 10.12
C LYS A 211 -15.67 -7.70 11.03
N ALA A 212 -15.37 -6.46 10.69
CA ALA A 212 -14.70 -5.57 11.61
C ALA A 212 -15.59 -5.25 12.81
N SER A 213 -14.98 -5.06 13.98
CA SER A 213 -15.66 -4.64 15.21
C SER A 213 -16.05 -3.14 15.20
N PHE A 214 -15.96 -2.48 14.06
CA PHE A 214 -16.17 -1.03 13.91
C PHE A 214 -17.37 -0.75 13.01
N PRO A 215 -18.13 0.35 13.25
CA PRO A 215 -19.28 0.71 12.42
C PRO A 215 -18.91 0.99 10.97
N THR A 216 -17.80 1.70 10.77
CA THR A 216 -17.29 2.05 9.44
C THR A 216 -15.80 1.74 9.30
N TRP A 217 -15.36 1.65 8.05
CA TRP A 217 -13.95 1.53 7.69
C TRP A 217 -13.12 2.73 8.18
N GLY A 218 -13.69 3.94 8.12
CA GLY A 218 -13.07 5.15 8.65
C GLY A 218 -12.88 5.10 10.18
N ASP A 219 -13.84 4.52 10.90
CA ASP A 219 -13.71 4.34 12.36
C ASP A 219 -12.57 3.37 12.71
N ALA A 220 -12.42 2.27 11.96
CA ALA A 220 -11.31 1.35 12.12
C ALA A 220 -9.95 2.02 11.82
N LEU A 221 -9.88 2.83 10.75
CA LEU A 221 -8.69 3.61 10.40
C LEU A 221 -8.29 4.54 11.55
N ASN A 222 -9.24 5.33 12.07
CA ASN A 222 -9.00 6.27 13.16
C ASN A 222 -8.59 5.55 14.45
N PHE A 223 -9.25 4.44 14.78
CA PHE A 223 -8.87 3.63 15.94
C PHE A 223 -7.42 3.13 15.83
N MET A 224 -7.04 2.57 14.68
CA MET A 224 -5.66 2.10 14.47
C MET A 224 -4.65 3.25 14.61
N PHE A 225 -4.96 4.42 14.06
CA PHE A 225 -4.10 5.59 14.19
C PHE A 225 -3.93 6.03 15.65
N GLU A 226 -5.02 6.12 16.42
CA GLU A 226 -4.96 6.53 17.83
C GLU A 226 -4.18 5.54 18.71
N GLU A 227 -4.23 4.24 18.39
CA GLU A 227 -3.37 3.26 19.06
C GLU A 227 -1.89 3.41 18.66
N ILE A 228 -1.61 3.53 17.35
CA ILE A 228 -0.24 3.69 16.83
C ILE A 228 0.42 4.96 17.36
N LYS A 229 -0.34 6.04 17.52
CA LYS A 229 0.14 7.33 18.06
C LYS A 229 0.75 7.22 19.45
N LYS A 230 0.40 6.18 20.22
CA LYS A 230 0.94 5.91 21.56
C LYS A 230 2.27 5.15 21.52
N MET A 231 2.70 4.66 20.36
CA MET A 231 3.89 3.85 20.18
C MET A 231 5.10 4.73 19.82
N ASP A 232 6.27 4.43 20.40
CA ASP A 232 7.52 5.11 20.09
C ASP A 232 8.32 4.35 19.02
N PHE A 233 8.37 4.90 17.82
CA PHE A 233 9.07 4.32 16.66
C PHE A 233 9.68 5.41 15.77
N ASP A 234 10.67 5.06 14.96
CA ASP A 234 11.35 5.96 14.01
C ASP A 234 10.80 5.78 12.59
N VAL A 235 10.58 4.52 12.20
CA VAL A 235 10.11 4.11 10.87
C VAL A 235 8.89 3.21 11.00
N CYS A 236 7.89 3.40 10.15
CA CYS A 236 6.71 2.55 10.05
C CYS A 236 6.61 1.88 8.67
N LEU A 237 6.49 0.56 8.64
CA LEU A 237 6.24 -0.22 7.43
C LEU A 237 4.80 -0.73 7.44
N LEU A 238 4.06 -0.43 6.37
CA LEU A 238 2.62 -0.73 6.28
C LEU A 238 2.34 -1.85 5.27
N GLY A 239 1.71 -2.91 5.76
CA GLY A 239 1.20 -4.05 5.00
C GLY A 239 -0.27 -4.35 5.35
N CYS A 240 -1.09 -3.30 5.51
CA CYS A 240 -2.46 -3.39 6.02
C CYS A 240 -3.53 -3.10 4.95
N GLY A 241 -3.30 -3.55 3.71
CA GLY A 241 -4.28 -3.45 2.61
C GLY A 241 -4.75 -2.02 2.35
N ALA A 242 -6.06 -1.83 2.20
CA ALA A 242 -6.66 -0.53 1.90
C ALA A 242 -6.40 0.54 2.98
N TYR A 243 -5.97 0.18 4.18
CA TYR A 243 -5.64 1.16 5.22
C TYR A 243 -4.28 1.82 5.00
N GLY A 244 -3.37 1.18 4.26
CA GLY A 244 -1.95 1.57 4.19
C GLY A 244 -1.71 3.01 3.74
N LEU A 245 -2.42 3.47 2.71
CA LEU A 245 -2.23 4.83 2.20
C LEU A 245 -2.71 5.90 3.19
N PRO A 246 -3.99 5.94 3.61
CA PRO A 246 -4.45 6.99 4.51
C PRO A 246 -3.85 6.88 5.92
N LEU A 247 -3.61 5.66 6.44
CA LEU A 247 -2.95 5.50 7.73
C LEU A 247 -1.51 6.04 7.68
N GLY A 248 -0.78 5.75 6.59
CA GLY A 248 0.56 6.26 6.40
C GLY A 248 0.63 7.77 6.29
N ALA A 249 -0.32 8.37 5.57
CA ALA A 249 -0.46 9.83 5.50
C ALA A 249 -0.71 10.45 6.88
N MET A 250 -1.59 9.85 7.71
CA MET A 250 -1.86 10.32 9.07
C MET A 250 -0.62 10.22 9.96
N ILE A 251 0.12 9.11 9.92
CA ILE A 251 1.36 8.92 10.67
C ILE A 251 2.41 9.95 10.26
N TYR A 252 2.63 10.12 8.96
CA TYR A 252 3.59 11.09 8.44
C TYR A 252 3.24 12.51 8.88
N ARG A 253 2.00 12.95 8.60
CA ARG A 253 1.54 14.32 8.84
C ARG A 253 1.49 14.69 10.33
N GLN A 254 1.00 13.79 11.17
CA GLN A 254 0.71 14.11 12.58
C GLN A 254 1.85 13.71 13.53
N LEU A 255 2.64 12.70 13.19
CA LEU A 255 3.71 12.19 14.05
C LEU A 255 5.11 12.52 13.54
N GLY A 256 5.23 13.01 12.29
CA GLY A 256 6.53 13.33 11.68
C GLY A 256 7.44 12.11 11.55
N LYS A 257 6.87 10.93 11.30
CA LYS A 257 7.62 9.67 11.18
C LYS A 257 7.87 9.29 9.73
N LYS A 258 8.89 8.46 9.51
CA LYS A 258 9.17 7.88 8.19
C LYS A 258 8.22 6.72 7.94
N VAL A 259 7.57 6.68 6.78
CA VAL A 259 6.56 5.67 6.45
C VAL A 259 6.79 5.10 5.06
N ILE A 260 6.80 3.77 4.95
CA ILE A 260 6.77 3.07 3.66
C ILE A 260 5.57 2.12 3.65
N HIS A 261 4.60 2.42 2.78
CA HIS A 261 3.50 1.52 2.47
C HIS A 261 3.92 0.54 1.38
N VAL A 262 4.32 -0.66 1.83
CA VAL A 262 4.78 -1.76 0.97
C VAL A 262 3.58 -2.56 0.42
N GLY A 263 2.51 -2.67 1.21
CA GLY A 263 1.36 -3.51 0.88
C GLY A 263 1.59 -4.96 1.31
N GLY A 264 0.85 -5.90 0.71
CA GLY A 264 0.85 -7.31 1.14
C GLY A 264 2.21 -8.01 1.03
N SER A 265 3.11 -7.53 0.15
CA SER A 265 4.46 -8.10 0.02
C SER A 265 5.38 -7.81 1.21
N LEU A 266 4.98 -6.96 2.16
CA LEU A 266 5.73 -6.74 3.40
C LEU A 266 6.00 -8.04 4.16
N GLN A 267 5.09 -9.01 4.06
CA GLN A 267 5.24 -10.33 4.68
C GLN A 267 6.52 -11.06 4.21
N LEU A 268 6.94 -10.84 2.96
CA LEU A 268 8.12 -11.49 2.39
C LEU A 268 9.42 -11.05 3.07
N LEU A 269 9.47 -9.83 3.61
CA LEU A 269 10.62 -9.33 4.36
C LEU A 269 10.88 -10.16 5.62
N PHE A 270 9.85 -10.83 6.15
CA PHE A 270 9.95 -11.68 7.33
C PHE A 270 9.95 -13.17 6.99
N GLY A 271 10.10 -13.55 5.72
CA GLY A 271 10.05 -14.95 5.30
C GLY A 271 8.66 -15.57 5.48
N ILE A 272 7.61 -14.77 5.37
CA ILE A 272 6.23 -15.24 5.46
C ILE A 272 5.73 -15.48 4.04
N ASP A 273 5.52 -16.74 3.70
CA ASP A 273 5.13 -17.21 2.38
C ASP A 273 3.60 -17.12 2.17
N GLY A 274 3.18 -17.26 0.91
CA GLY A 274 1.79 -17.20 0.47
C GLY A 274 1.62 -17.95 -0.85
N ALA A 275 0.42 -18.48 -1.10
CA ALA A 275 0.20 -19.52 -2.09
C ALA A 275 0.59 -19.18 -3.54
N LEU A 276 0.77 -17.91 -3.87
CA LEU A 276 1.09 -17.46 -5.24
C LEU A 276 2.49 -16.89 -5.40
N TYR A 277 3.28 -16.75 -4.32
CA TYR A 277 4.62 -16.17 -4.44
C TYR A 277 5.63 -17.10 -5.14
N HIS A 278 5.38 -18.41 -5.16
CA HIS A 278 6.21 -19.37 -5.90
C HIS A 278 6.12 -19.22 -7.43
N ASP A 279 5.02 -18.65 -7.92
CA ASP A 279 4.79 -18.41 -9.35
C ASP A 279 5.45 -17.10 -9.82
N TYR A 280 5.91 -16.25 -8.89
CA TYR A 280 6.62 -15.01 -9.19
C TYR A 280 8.14 -15.20 -9.10
N ASP A 281 8.80 -15.14 -10.26
CA ASP A 281 10.26 -15.30 -10.43
C ASP A 281 11.11 -14.38 -9.51
N ARG A 282 10.59 -13.19 -9.19
CA ARG A 282 11.30 -12.16 -8.44
C ARG A 282 11.51 -12.46 -6.96
N THR A 283 10.74 -13.35 -6.35
CA THR A 283 10.81 -13.62 -4.89
C THR A 283 11.19 -15.06 -4.58
N LYS A 284 11.00 -15.96 -5.56
CA LYS A 284 11.31 -17.38 -5.44
C LYS A 284 12.76 -17.67 -5.02
N HIS A 285 13.71 -16.89 -5.51
CA HIS A 285 15.13 -17.06 -5.20
C HIS A 285 15.51 -16.68 -3.74
N LEU A 286 14.61 -16.00 -3.02
CA LEU A 286 14.81 -15.61 -1.62
C LEU A 286 14.32 -16.67 -0.63
N MET A 287 13.41 -17.55 -1.07
CA MET A 287 12.74 -18.53 -0.22
C MET A 287 13.68 -19.66 0.20
N ASN A 288 13.48 -20.17 1.42
CA ASN A 288 14.18 -21.34 1.96
C ASN A 288 13.29 -22.09 2.97
N GLU A 289 13.78 -23.20 3.51
CA GLU A 289 13.07 -24.08 4.44
C GLU A 289 12.63 -23.44 5.77
N ASN A 290 13.18 -22.28 6.12
CA ASN A 290 12.82 -21.57 7.35
C ASN A 290 11.65 -20.60 7.17
N TRP A 291 11.20 -20.38 5.93
CA TRP A 291 10.02 -19.58 5.63
C TRP A 291 8.75 -20.32 6.06
N VAL A 292 7.74 -19.56 6.48
CA VAL A 292 6.50 -20.12 7.02
C VAL A 292 5.29 -19.46 6.36
N TYR A 293 4.14 -20.12 6.38
CA TYR A 293 2.88 -19.43 6.11
C TYR A 293 2.41 -18.66 7.37
N PRO A 294 1.51 -17.67 7.21
CA PRO A 294 0.84 -17.07 8.35
C PRO A 294 0.20 -18.12 9.26
N SER A 295 0.12 -17.81 10.56
CA SER A 295 -0.55 -18.69 11.51
C SER A 295 -2.05 -18.87 11.18
N ASP A 296 -2.65 -19.96 11.68
CA ASP A 296 -4.08 -20.24 11.49
C ASP A 296 -4.95 -19.10 12.06
N GLU A 297 -4.54 -18.51 13.19
CA GLU A 297 -5.23 -17.37 13.82
C GLU A 297 -5.18 -16.09 12.97
N GLU A 298 -4.18 -15.97 12.10
CA GLU A 298 -3.99 -14.84 11.18
C GLU A 298 -4.50 -15.16 9.76
N THR A 299 -5.13 -16.32 9.57
CA THR A 299 -5.73 -16.76 8.33
C THR A 299 -7.25 -16.56 8.38
N PRO A 300 -7.82 -15.60 7.63
CA PRO A 300 -9.25 -15.37 7.64
C PRO A 300 -9.99 -16.53 6.96
N VAL A 301 -11.20 -16.83 7.43
CA VAL A 301 -12.03 -17.94 6.92
C VAL A 301 -12.26 -17.83 5.40
N GLY A 302 -12.40 -16.62 4.87
CA GLY A 302 -12.57 -16.38 3.43
C GLY A 302 -11.28 -16.03 2.68
N ALA A 303 -10.09 -16.46 3.15
CA ALA A 303 -8.80 -16.16 2.52
C ALA A 303 -8.78 -16.47 1.01
N ASN A 304 -9.44 -17.55 0.60
CA ASN A 304 -9.57 -17.96 -0.80
C ASN A 304 -10.29 -16.94 -1.69
N GLN A 305 -11.09 -16.03 -1.11
CA GLN A 305 -11.78 -14.98 -1.84
C GLN A 305 -10.88 -13.77 -2.13
N VAL A 306 -9.75 -13.65 -1.45
CA VAL A 306 -8.79 -12.56 -1.63
C VAL A 306 -7.64 -13.07 -2.49
N GLU A 307 -7.69 -12.71 -3.77
CA GLU A 307 -6.63 -13.00 -4.75
C GLU A 307 -6.22 -14.48 -4.79
N GLY A 308 -7.15 -15.41 -4.52
CA GLY A 308 -6.89 -16.85 -4.55
C GLY A 308 -5.97 -17.35 -3.42
N SER A 309 -6.11 -16.78 -2.22
CA SER A 309 -5.23 -17.01 -1.06
C SER A 309 -3.78 -16.54 -1.29
N MET A 310 -3.56 -15.49 -2.07
CA MET A 310 -2.20 -15.00 -2.42
C MET A 310 -1.26 -14.85 -1.20
N TYR A 311 -1.81 -14.42 -0.06
CA TYR A 311 -1.06 -14.13 1.17
C TYR A 311 -1.03 -15.29 2.19
N TRP A 312 -1.82 -16.35 1.97
CA TRP A 312 -2.00 -17.46 2.91
C TRP A 312 -1.65 -18.81 2.27
N LYS A 313 -1.67 -19.86 3.07
CA LYS A 313 -1.57 -21.23 2.54
C LYS A 313 -2.84 -21.59 1.76
N LYS A 314 -2.68 -22.36 0.68
CA LYS A 314 -3.80 -23.03 -0.03
C LYS A 314 -4.23 -24.29 0.70
#